data_AF-A0AAN2RHL3-F1
#
_entry.id   AF-A0AAN2RHL3-F1
#
_cell.length_a   1.000
_cell.length_b   1.000
_cell.length_c   1.000
_cell.angle_alpha   90.00
_cell.angle_beta   90.00
_cell.angle_gamma   90.00
#
_symmetry.space_group_name_H-M   'P 1'
#
loop_
_entity.id
_entity.type
_entity.pdbx_description
1 polymer ?
#
loop_
_entity_poly.entity_id
_entity_poly.type
_entity_poly.pdbx_seq_one_letter_code
_entity_poly.pdbx_strand_id
1 'polypeptide(L)' 'MYKFDELSQKVKQPVIIYQADNAGVEMIGKVTSKNVIDGHYYVEVKPYGKFLVTREQYDSINIGDEMPEFLKGRKQ' A
#
# COMPACT_ATOMS: atom_id res chain seq x y z
N MET A 1 -13.67 -13.05 -29.92
CA MET A 1 -13.95 -14.05 -28.87
C MET A 1 -12.62 -14.67 -28.47
N TYR A 2 -11.92 -14.08 -27.51
CA TYR A 2 -10.60 -14.55 -27.08
C TYR A 2 -10.70 -15.23 -25.72
N LYS A 3 -10.21 -16.47 -25.70
CA LYS A 3 -10.25 -17.47 -24.62
C LYS A 3 -9.51 -16.96 -23.37
N PHE A 4 -10.23 -16.85 -22.26
CA PHE A 4 -9.75 -16.42 -20.94
C PHE A 4 -9.63 -17.62 -19.97
N ASP A 5 -9.44 -18.85 -20.47
CA ASP A 5 -9.72 -20.05 -19.66
C ASP A 5 -8.52 -20.63 -18.86
N GLU A 6 -7.26 -20.31 -19.17
CA GLU A 6 -6.15 -21.17 -18.66
C GLU A 6 -5.26 -20.59 -17.55
N LEU A 7 -5.53 -19.38 -17.03
CA LEU A 7 -4.68 -18.76 -15.98
C LEU A 7 -5.35 -18.64 -14.60
N SER A 8 -6.54 -19.22 -14.42
CA SER A 8 -7.33 -19.15 -13.17
C SER A 8 -6.87 -20.13 -12.07
N GLN A 9 -5.95 -21.06 -12.35
CA GLN A 9 -5.64 -22.17 -11.44
C GLN A 9 -4.51 -21.94 -10.41
N LYS A 10 -3.77 -20.82 -10.45
CA LYS A 10 -2.83 -20.46 -9.36
C LYS A 10 -3.45 -19.39 -8.48
N VAL A 11 -4.28 -19.84 -7.54
CA VAL A 11 -4.78 -19.17 -6.32
C VAL A 11 -4.39 -17.69 -6.23
N LYS A 12 -5.10 -16.84 -6.98
CA LYS A 12 -5.06 -15.39 -6.78
C LYS A 12 -5.84 -15.13 -5.50
N GLN A 13 -5.13 -15.11 -4.38
CA GLN A 13 -5.68 -14.61 -3.12
C GLN A 13 -6.32 -13.24 -3.43
N PRO A 14 -7.60 -13.02 -3.08
CA PRO A 14 -8.25 -11.75 -3.37
C PRO A 14 -7.53 -10.66 -2.56
N VAL A 15 -6.69 -9.88 -3.24
CA VAL A 15 -6.18 -8.63 -2.69
C VAL A 15 -7.38 -7.68 -2.71
N ILE A 16 -8.04 -7.56 -1.56
CA ILE A 16 -9.13 -6.60 -1.37
C ILE A 16 -8.48 -5.21 -1.33
N ILE A 17 -8.49 -4.52 -2.47
CA ILE A 17 -8.08 -3.12 -2.55
C ILE A 17 -9.31 -2.30 -2.19
N TYR A 18 -9.34 -1.75 -0.97
CA TYR A 18 -10.32 -0.74 -0.61
C TYR A 18 -9.99 0.55 -1.37
N GLN A 19 -10.69 0.79 -2.48
CA GLN A 19 -10.66 2.08 -3.16
C GLN A 19 -11.52 3.04 -2.33
N ALA A 20 -10.91 3.74 -1.36
CA ALA A 20 -11.60 4.80 -0.64
C ALA A 20 -11.74 6.02 -1.57
N ASP A 21 -12.98 6.46 -1.81
CA ASP A 21 -13.32 7.70 -2.50
C ASP A 21 -12.87 8.91 -1.66
N ASN A 22 -11.57 9.19 -1.62
CA ASN A 22 -11.00 10.41 -1.02
C ASN A 22 -10.72 11.48 -2.09
N ALA A 23 -11.56 11.52 -3.14
CA ALA A 23 -11.42 12.48 -4.24
C ALA A 23 -11.51 13.92 -3.70
N GLY A 24 -10.36 14.59 -3.63
CA GLY A 24 -10.26 16.02 -3.29
C GLY A 24 -9.65 16.39 -1.94
N VAL A 25 -9.25 15.42 -1.11
CA VAL A 25 -8.60 15.69 0.19
C VAL A 25 -7.14 15.24 0.12
N GLU A 26 -6.19 16.14 0.40
CA GLU A 26 -4.78 15.76 0.57
C GLU A 26 -4.69 14.66 1.63
N MET A 27 -4.03 13.54 1.29
CA MET A 27 -3.83 12.48 2.26
C MET A 27 -2.82 12.95 3.32
N ILE A 28 -3.33 13.59 4.37
CA ILE A 28 -2.55 14.06 5.51
C ILE A 28 -2.56 12.93 6.54
N GLY A 29 -1.48 12.17 6.56
CA GLY A 29 -1.24 11.10 7.52
C GLY A 29 0.22 11.07 7.91
N LYS A 30 0.49 10.60 9.13
CA LYS A 30 1.86 10.37 9.60
C LYS A 30 2.13 8.89 9.76
N VAL A 31 3.36 8.50 9.51
CA VAL A 31 3.84 7.16 9.79
C VAL A 31 3.84 6.96 11.30
N THR A 32 3.15 5.92 11.74
CA THR A 32 2.95 5.61 13.16
C THR A 32 3.65 4.32 13.57
N SER A 33 3.83 3.38 12.65
CA SER A 33 4.52 2.13 12.93
C SER A 33 5.23 1.59 11.69
N LYS A 34 6.24 0.75 11.95
CA LYS A 34 7.04 0.06 10.94
C LYS A 34 7.23 -1.38 11.41
N ASN A 35 6.96 -2.36 10.56
CA ASN A 35 7.04 -3.78 10.90
C ASN A 35 7.67 -4.59 9.76
N VAL A 36 8.37 -5.66 10.11
CA VAL A 36 8.87 -6.67 9.16
C VAL A 36 8.24 -8.01 9.52
N ILE A 37 7.53 -8.63 8.57
CA ILE A 37 6.83 -9.90 8.76
C ILE A 37 7.21 -10.79 7.58
N ASP A 38 7.77 -11.97 7.86
CA ASP A 38 8.20 -12.95 6.85
C ASP A 38 9.04 -12.35 5.71
N GLY A 39 9.96 -11.43 6.05
CA GLY A 39 10.83 -10.75 5.07
C GLY A 39 10.16 -9.64 4.25
N HIS A 40 8.89 -9.34 4.51
CA HIS A 40 8.14 -8.26 3.89
C HIS A 40 8.11 -7.03 4.81
N TYR A 41 8.17 -5.85 4.21
CA TYR A 41 8.32 -4.58 4.93
C TYR A 41 7.01 -3.80 4.92
N TYR A 42 6.52 -3.42 6.10
CA TYR A 42 5.24 -2.75 6.27
C TYR A 42 5.38 -1.43 7.01
N VAL A 43 4.68 -0.41 6.52
CA VAL A 43 4.58 0.92 7.15
C VAL A 43 3.13 1.23 7.44
N GLU A 44 2.81 1.69 8.65
CA GLU A 44 1.45 2.08 9.05
C GLU A 44 1.31 3.59 9.07
N VAL A 45 0.33 4.12 8.33
CA VAL A 45 -0.01 5.54 8.31
C VAL A 45 -1.43 5.69 8.83
N LYS A 46 -1.65 6.41 9.93
CA LYS A 46 -3.01 6.70 10.40
C LYS A 46 -3.54 7.96 9.71
N PRO A 47 -4.83 8.00 9.32
CA PRO A 47 -5.88 6.98 9.53
C PRO A 47 -5.96 5.88 8.45
N TYR A 48 -5.04 5.83 7.48
CA TYR A 48 -5.16 5.03 6.26
C TYR A 48 -4.90 3.51 6.40
N GLY A 49 -4.01 3.09 7.29
CA GLY A 49 -3.70 1.68 7.53
C GLY A 49 -2.25 1.29 7.17
N LYS A 50 -2.03 0.01 6.88
CA LYS A 50 -0.70 -0.58 6.64
C LYS A 50 -0.44 -0.75 5.14
N PHE A 51 0.77 -0.37 4.73
CA PHE A 51 1.25 -0.42 3.34
C PHE A 51 2.43 -1.37 3.25
N LEU A 52 2.40 -2.26 2.27
CA LEU A 52 3.56 -3.05 1.87
C LEU A 52 4.49 -2.16 1.04
N VAL A 53 5.76 -2.13 1.40
CA VAL A 53 6.78 -1.32 0.74
C VAL A 53 8.02 -2.15 0.42
N THR A 54 8.90 -1.65 -0.44
CA THR A 54 10.22 -2.25 -0.62
C THR A 54 11.09 -2.01 0.60
N ARG A 55 12.17 -2.79 0.75
CA ARG A 55 13.18 -2.55 1.79
C ARG A 55 13.74 -1.13 1.73
N GLU A 56 14.09 -0.67 0.54
CA GLU A 56 14.66 0.66 0.33
C GLU A 56 13.71 1.77 0.77
N GLN A 57 12.43 1.66 0.43
CA GLN A 57 11.38 2.57 0.89
C GLN A 57 11.17 2.48 2.41
N TYR A 58 11.19 1.27 2.96
CA TYR A 58 11.09 1.07 4.40
C TYR A 58 12.24 1.76 5.12
N ASP A 59 13.48 1.56 4.68
CA ASP A 59 14.67 2.14 5.29
C ASP A 59 14.71 3.67 5.15
N SER A 60 14.09 4.23 4.10
CA SER A 60 14.01 5.68 3.91
C SER A 60 12.89 6.38 4.70
N ILE A 61 11.95 5.65 5.29
CA ILE A 61 10.82 6.19 6.05
C ILE A 61 11.09 6.13 7.55
N ASN A 62 10.82 7.19 8.30
CA ASN A 62 10.85 7.21 9.76
C ASN A 62 9.45 7.32 10.37
N ILE A 63 9.32 6.90 11.63
CA ILE A 63 8.09 7.13 12.40
C ILE A 63 7.96 8.62 12.69
N GLY A 64 6.79 9.19 12.43
CA GLY A 64 6.51 10.61 12.52
C GLY A 64 6.59 11.35 11.19
N ASP A 65 7.18 10.75 10.16
CA ASP A 65 7.25 11.32 8.82
C ASP A 65 5.84 11.45 8.23
N GLU A 66 5.66 12.46 7.38
CA GLU A 66 4.45 12.60 6.59
C GLU A 66 4.34 11.44 5.59
N MET A 67 3.10 11.12 5.22
CA MET A 67 2.81 10.09 4.24
C MET A 67 3.57 10.36 2.94
N PRO A 68 4.46 9.46 2.49
CA PRO A 68 5.21 9.65 1.26
C PRO A 68 4.30 9.71 0.03
N GLU A 69 4.67 10.52 -0.96
CA GLU A 69 3.89 10.71 -2.20
C GLU A 69 3.60 9.41 -2.95
N PHE A 70 4.54 8.46 -2.95
CA PHE A 70 4.34 7.16 -3.59
C PHE A 70 3.28 6.28 -2.90
N LEU A 71 2.91 6.59 -1.65
CA LEU A 71 1.78 5.95 -0.96
C LEU A 71 0.45 6.67 -1.23
N LYS A 72 0.45 7.93 -1.67
CA LYS A 72 -0.76 8.74 -1.91
C LYS A 72 -1.53 8.36 -3.19
N GLY A 73 -1.02 7.42 -3.97
CA GLY A 73 -1.60 7.02 -5.26
C GLY A 73 -1.17 7.94 -6.40
N ARG A 74 -1.27 7.44 -7.64
CA ARG A 74 -0.96 8.27 -8.83
C ARG A 74 -2.10 9.28 -9.03
N LYS A 75 -1.77 10.58 -9.04
CA LYS A 75 -2.66 11.61 -9.62
C LYS A 75 -2.82 11.25 -11.10
N GLN A 76 -4.05 10.97 -11.53
CA GLN A 76 -4.40 10.87 -12.95
C GLN A 76 -4.40 12.27 -13.56
#